data_AF-A0A7W0EI74-F1
#
_entry.id   AF-A0A7W0EI74-F1
#
_cell.length_a   1.000
_cell.length_b   1.000
_cell.length_c   1.000
_cell.angle_alpha   90.00
_cell.angle_beta   90.00
_cell.angle_gamma   90.00
#
_symmetry.space_group_name_H-M   'P 1'
#
loop_
_entity.id
_entity.type
_entity.pdbx_description
1 polymer ?
#
loop_
_entity_poly.entity_id
_entity_poly.type
_entity_poly.pdbx_seq_one_letter_code
_entity_poly.pdbx_strand_id
1 'polypeptide(L)' 'MDGQISAGWYRHPKLGLIKIYQNNKQAWAYQCFSDSGTRALSREKSLDTWTWALCDRSPIEDEKM' A
#
# COMPACT_ATOMS: atom_id res chain seq x y z
N MET A 1 -15.71 9.90 6.76
CA MET A 1 -14.38 9.54 6.21
C MET A 1 -14.59 8.43 5.21
N ASP A 2 -15.13 8.80 4.04
CA ASP A 2 -15.49 7.88 2.96
C ASP A 2 -14.30 7.84 1.98
N GLY A 3 -13.20 7.26 2.47
CA GLY A 3 -11.97 7.14 1.67
C GLY A 3 -12.04 5.82 0.93
N GLN A 4 -12.63 5.82 -0.26
CA GLN A 4 -12.67 4.65 -1.14
C GLN A 4 -11.23 4.13 -1.30
N ILE A 5 -10.96 2.91 -0.82
CA ILE A 5 -9.63 2.32 -0.89
C ILE A 5 -9.21 2.32 -2.36
N SER A 6 -8.02 2.83 -2.61
CA SER A 6 -7.48 2.97 -3.96
C SER A 6 -6.14 2.26 -4.06
N ALA A 7 -5.91 1.55 -5.17
CA ALA A 7 -4.63 0.92 -5.44
C ALA A 7 -3.54 1.99 -5.63
N GLY A 8 -2.33 1.74 -5.14
CA GLY A 8 -1.25 2.71 -5.22
C GLY A 8 -0.15 2.49 -4.19
N TRP A 9 0.79 3.43 -4.13
CA TRP A 9 1.87 3.45 -3.16
C TRP A 9 1.52 4.35 -1.98
N TYR A 10 1.71 3.84 -0.78
CA TYR A 10 1.36 4.50 0.46
C TYR A 10 2.50 4.37 1.46
N ARG A 11 2.65 5.38 2.33
CA ARG A 11 3.55 5.33 3.47
C ARG A 11 2.75 5.08 4.73
N HIS A 12 3.17 4.06 5.47
CA HIS A 12 2.58 3.70 6.75
C HIS A 12 3.61 3.93 7.86
N PRO A 13 3.24 4.61 8.98
CA PRO A 13 4.19 5.05 10.00
C PRO A 13 4.97 3.92 10.68
N LYS A 14 4.39 2.71 10.73
CA LYS A 14 5.04 1.52 11.31
C LYS A 14 5.62 0.55 10.29
N LEU A 15 5.14 0.58 9.05
CA LEU A 15 5.44 -0.46 8.05
C LEU A 15 6.33 0.07 6.92
N GLY A 16 6.54 1.39 6.85
CA GLY A 16 7.31 2.04 5.79
C GLY A 16 6.49 2.15 4.50
N LEU A 17 7.15 1.97 3.37
CA LEU A 17 6.50 2.01 2.06
C LEU A 17 5.69 0.73 1.85
N ILE A 18 4.40 0.87 1.55
CA ILE A 18 3.52 -0.23 1.21
C ILE A 18 2.85 0.02 -0.14
N LYS A 19 2.60 -1.04 -0.89
CA LYS A 19 1.78 -1.00 -2.10
C LYS A 19 0.44 -1.63 -1.81
N ILE A 20 -0.64 -0.92 -2.08
CA ILE A 20 -2.01 -1.40 -1.95
C ILE A 20 -2.54 -1.79 -3.33
N TYR A 21 -3.19 -2.94 -3.42
CA TYR A 21 -3.77 -3.47 -4.65
C TYR A 21 -4.93 -4.42 -4.34
N GLN A 22 -5.77 -4.73 -5.33
CA GLN A 22 -6.76 -5.79 -5.21
C GLN A 22 -6.17 -7.13 -5.63
N ASN A 23 -6.34 -8.14 -4.80
CA ASN A 23 -5.93 -9.50 -5.14
C ASN A 23 -6.95 -10.19 -6.06
N ASN A 24 -6.64 -11.42 -6.50
CA ASN A 24 -7.52 -12.22 -7.38
C ASN A 24 -8.93 -12.50 -6.80
N LYS A 25 -9.14 -12.28 -5.50
CA LYS A 25 -10.44 -12.44 -4.83
C LYS A 25 -11.19 -11.12 -4.69
N GLN A 26 -10.75 -10.06 -5.37
CA GLN A 26 -11.27 -8.69 -5.25
C GLN A 26 -11.16 -8.12 -3.82
N ALA A 27 -10.32 -8.73 -2.97
CA ALA A 27 -10.05 -8.24 -1.64
C ALA A 27 -8.86 -7.28 -1.68
N TRP A 28 -8.95 -6.20 -0.91
CA TRP A 28 -7.83 -5.27 -0.75
C TRP A 28 -6.71 -5.93 0.03
N ALA A 29 -5.51 -5.83 -0.53
CA ALA A 29 -4.30 -6.33 0.07
C ALA A 29 -3.21 -5.27 -0.03
N TYR A 30 -2.21 -5.41 0.84
CA TYR A 30 -1.01 -4.60 0.79
C TYR A 30 0.23 -5.47 0.92
N GLN A 31 1.34 -4.95 0.40
CA GLN A 31 2.64 -5.55 0.57
C GLN A 31 3.66 -4.48 0.93
N CYS A 32 4.50 -4.75 1.93
CA CYS A 32 5.55 -3.82 2.33
C CYS A 32 6.75 -3.93 1.42
N PHE A 33 7.32 -2.78 1.04
CA PHE A 33 8.50 -2.65 0.22
C PHE A 33 9.59 -1.90 0.97
N SER A 34 10.83 -2.06 0.50
CA SER A 34 11.94 -1.18 0.90
C SER A 34 11.63 0.27 0.51
N ASP A 35 12.27 1.23 1.16
CA ASP A 35 12.08 2.67 0.89
C ASP A 35 12.25 3.04 -0.60
N SER A 36 13.10 2.32 -1.34
CA SER A 36 13.30 2.49 -2.78
C SER A 36 12.21 1.86 -3.67
N GLY A 37 11.21 1.18 -3.12
CA GLY A 37 10.14 0.50 -3.88
C GLY A 37 10.58 -0.73 -4.69
N THR A 38 11.87 -1.06 -4.71
CA THR A 38 12.45 -2.08 -5.60
C THR A 38 12.23 -3.52 -5.14
N ARG A 39 12.12 -3.74 -3.83
CA ARG A 39 12.04 -5.07 -3.23
C ARG A 39 10.92 -5.16 -2.22
N ALA A 40 10.09 -6.19 -2.34
CA ALA A 40 9.12 -6.55 -1.31
C ALA A 40 9.85 -7.11 -0.09
N LEU A 41 9.61 -6.50 1.07
CA LEU A 41 10.12 -6.93 2.37
C LEU A 41 9.18 -7.89 3.10
N SER A 42 7.89 -7.89 2.72
CA SER A 42 6.88 -8.75 3.32
C SER A 42 6.08 -9.51 2.27
N ARG A 43 5.33 -10.53 2.73
CA ARG A 43 4.31 -11.20 1.93
C ARG A 43 3.05 -10.33 1.84
N GLU A 44 2.19 -10.64 0.88
CA GLU A 44 0.85 -10.05 0.79
C GLU A 44 0.11 -10.20 2.13
N LYS A 45 -0.50 -9.10 2.59
CA LYS A 45 -1.34 -9.04 3.78
C LYS A 45 -2.69 -8.44 3.42
N SER A 46 -3.75 -8.90 4.07
CA SER A 46 -5.08 -8.30 4.00
C SER A 46 -5.01 -6.83 4.40
N LEU A 47 -5.64 -5.94 3.64
CA LEU A 47 -5.74 -4.54 4.02
C LEU A 47 -6.92 -4.34 4.98
N ASP A 48 -6.60 -4.11 6.24
CA ASP A 48 -7.58 -3.70 7.25
C ASP A 48 -7.87 -2.20 7.19
N THR A 49 -9.07 -1.79 7.59
CA THR A 49 -9.50 -0.38 7.61
C THR A 49 -8.59 0.51 8.45
N TRP A 50 -8.06 0.01 9.57
CA TRP A 50 -7.12 0.74 10.41
C TRP A 50 -5.77 0.94 9.75
N THR A 51 -5.27 -0.08 9.04
CA THR A 51 -4.03 0.03 8.27
C THR A 51 -4.20 1.09 7.18
N TRP A 52 -5.34 1.08 6.47
CA TRP A 52 -5.68 2.10 5.48
C TRP A 52 -5.79 3.51 6.08
N ALA A 53 -6.44 3.67 7.23
CA ALA A 53 -6.61 4.97 7.89
C ALA A 53 -5.29 5.62 8.34
N LEU A 54 -4.24 4.81 8.51
CA LEU A 54 -2.89 5.26 8.86
C LEU A 54 -1.96 5.42 7.64
N CYS A 55 -2.45 5.07 6.45
CA CYS A 55 -1.68 5.21 5.22
C CYS A 55 -1.79 6.63 4.68
N ASP A 56 -0.64 7.22 4.40
CA ASP A 56 -0.53 8.47 3.67
C ASP A 56 -0.13 8.19 2.23
N ARG A 57 -0.69 8.91 1.25
CA ARG A 57 -0.38 8.67 -0.17
C ARG A 57 1.09 9.02 -0.41
N SER A 58 1.87 8.03 -0.82
CA SER A 58 3.30 8.27 -1.05
C SER A 58 3.47 9.07 -2.34
N PRO A 59 4.27 10.14 -2.37
CA PRO A 59 4.58 10.90 -3.58
C PRO A 59 5.45 10.12 -4.58
N ILE A 60 5.68 8.82 -4.35
CA ILE A 60 6.24 7.89 -5.34
C ILE A 60 5.15 7.55 -6.37
N GLU A 61 4.46 8.59 -6.84
CA GLU A 61 3.58 8.54 -7.98
C GLU A 61 4.47 8.46 -9.22
N ASP A 62 4.43 7.30 -9.87
CA ASP A 62 4.45 7.25 -11.32
C ASP A 62 5.70 7.79 -12.05
N GLU A 63 6.92 7.54 -11.56
CA GLU A 63 8.13 7.81 -12.36
C GLU A 63 8.46 6.68 -13.37
N LYS A 64 7.43 6.09 -13.98
CA LYS A 64 7.54 5.27 -15.19
C LYS A 64 6.29 5.40 -16.07
N MET A 65 6.12 6.59 -16.66
CA MET A 65 5.71 6.67 -18.06
C MET A 65 6.77 6.03 -18.96
#